data_AF-A0A966VNS9-F1
#
_entry.id   AF-A0A966VNS9-F1
#
_cell.length_a   1.000
_cell.length_b   1.000
_cell.length_c   1.000
_cell.angle_alpha   90.00
_cell.angle_beta   90.00
_cell.angle_gamma   90.00
#
_symmetry.space_group_name_H-M   'P 1'
#
loop_
_entity.id
_entity.type
_entity.pdbx_description
1 polymer ?
#
loop_
_entity_poly.entity_id
_entity_poly.type
_entity_poly.pdbx_seq_one_letter_code
_entity_poly.pdbx_strand_id
1 'polypeptide(L)' 'MEQVPAHRIDPTCCPICEQANACAMEVAKSQGLAEAESCWCMTASFSPELFANLPESLLGKACICANCARGDLPST' A
#
# COMPACT_ATOMS: atom_id res chain seq x y z
N MET A 1 -10.62 28.54 4.00
CA MET A 1 -10.49 27.34 4.85
C MET A 1 -10.31 26.18 3.89
N GLU A 2 -9.16 26.07 3.23
CA GLU A 2 -8.93 25.00 2.25
C GLU A 2 -8.33 23.81 2.99
N GLN A 3 -9.21 22.92 3.43
CA GLN A 3 -8.82 21.64 4.00
C GLN A 3 -8.24 20.81 2.84
N VAL A 4 -6.92 20.61 2.84
CA VAL A 4 -6.30 19.50 2.09
C VAL A 4 -6.97 18.24 2.64
N PRO A 5 -7.71 17.44 1.84
CA PRO A 5 -8.23 16.19 2.36
C PRO A 5 -7.00 15.40 2.80
N ALA A 6 -6.90 15.15 4.11
CA ALA A 6 -5.98 14.16 4.62
C ALA A 6 -6.36 12.88 3.86
N HIS A 7 -5.58 12.53 2.84
CA HIS A 7 -5.74 11.31 2.07
C HIS A 7 -5.74 10.20 3.11
N ARG A 8 -6.94 9.72 3.46
CA ARG A 8 -7.11 8.70 4.49
C ARG A 8 -6.37 7.51 3.96
N ILE A 9 -5.28 7.16 4.63
CA ILE A 9 -4.54 5.94 4.34
C ILE A 9 -5.52 4.81 4.59
N ASP A 10 -6.04 4.22 3.52
CA ASP A 10 -6.78 2.98 3.61
C ASP A 10 -5.76 1.86 3.75
N PRO A 11 -5.68 1.18 4.91
CA PRO A 11 -4.65 0.18 5.13
C PRO A 11 -4.90 -1.10 4.32
N THR A 12 -6.05 -1.23 3.65
CA THR A 12 -6.42 -2.37 2.79
C THR A 12 -6.27 -2.08 1.29
N CYS A 13 -6.14 -0.81 0.90
CA CYS A 13 -6.01 -0.39 -0.50
C CYS A 13 -4.61 0.16 -0.81
N CYS A 14 -4.19 0.01 -2.06
CA CYS A 14 -2.97 0.62 -2.57
C CYS A 14 -3.26 2.08 -2.96
N PRO A 15 -2.47 3.06 -2.47
CA PRO A 15 -2.72 4.48 -2.77
C PRO A 15 -2.37 4.88 -4.22
N ILE A 16 -1.77 3.98 -5.01
CA ILE A 16 -1.35 4.25 -6.40
C ILE A 16 -2.42 3.84 -7.39
N CYS A 17 -2.96 2.63 -7.24
CA CYS A 17 -3.93 2.05 -8.18
C CYS A 17 -5.31 1.77 -7.55
N GLU A 18 -5.48 2.09 -6.27
CA GLU A 18 -6.73 1.93 -5.49
C GLU A 18 -7.23 0.47 -5.41
N GLN A 19 -6.41 -0.50 -5.82
CA GLN A 19 -6.69 -1.94 -5.69
C GLN A 19 -6.26 -2.47 -4.32
N ALA A 20 -6.77 -3.66 -3.96
CA ALA A 20 -6.37 -4.33 -2.73
C ALA A 20 -4.84 -4.53 -2.64
N ASN A 21 -4.26 -4.18 -1.50
CA ASN A 21 -2.81 -4.29 -1.27
C ASN A 21 -2.37 -5.68 -0.75
N ALA A 22 -3.33 -6.53 -0.39
CA ALA A 22 -3.11 -7.85 0.22
C ALA A 22 -2.20 -7.81 1.46
N CYS A 23 -2.34 -6.78 2.30
CA CYS A 23 -1.61 -6.65 3.56
C CYS A 23 -1.99 -7.78 4.54
N ALA A 24 -1.03 -8.66 4.86
CA ALA A 24 -1.27 -9.78 5.77
C ALA A 24 -1.75 -9.33 7.17
N MET A 25 -1.30 -8.15 7.64
CA MET A 25 -1.71 -7.59 8.92
C MET A 25 -3.19 -7.22 8.95
N GLU A 26 -3.68 -6.51 7.92
CA GLU A 26 -5.10 -6.15 7.85
C GLU A 26 -5.98 -7.37 7.54
N VAL A 27 -5.47 -8.33 6.75
CA VAL A 27 -6.16 -9.61 6.53
C VAL A 27 -6.34 -10.37 7.85
N ALA A 28 -5.28 -10.53 8.64
CA ALA A 28 -5.33 -11.18 9.95
C ALA A 28 -6.30 -10.48 10.91
N LYS A 29 -6.24 -9.15 10.96
CA LYS A 29 -7.15 -8.32 11.76
C LYS A 29 -8.61 -8.50 11.36
N SER A 30 -8.90 -8.54 10.05
CA SER A 30 -10.27 -8.75 9.54
C SER A 30 -10.82 -10.14 9.88
N GLN A 31 -9.93 -11.14 10.05
CA GLN A 31 -10.26 -12.51 10.42
C GLN A 31 -10.24 -12.75 11.94
N GLY A 32 -9.86 -11.75 12.75
CA GLY A 32 -9.74 -11.88 14.20
C GLY A 32 -8.57 -12.75 14.65
N LEU A 33 -7.53 -12.90 13.82
CA LEU A 33 -6.33 -13.63 14.17
C LEU A 33 -5.44 -12.79 15.09
N ALA A 34 -4.85 -13.42 16.11
CA ALA A 34 -3.94 -12.77 17.05
C ALA A 34 -2.60 -12.40 16.39
N GLU A 35 -2.19 -13.17 15.38
CA GLU A 35 -0.91 -13.02 14.70
C GLU A 35 -1.14 -13.06 13.19
N ALA A 36 -0.43 -12.19 12.47
CA ALA A 36 -0.41 -12.19 11.02
C ALA A 36 0.80 -12.97 10.52
N GLU A 37 0.63 -13.67 9.39
CA GLU A 37 1.77 -14.23 8.67
C GLU A 37 2.64 -13.12 8.07
N SER A 38 3.87 -13.48 7.67
CA SER A 38 4.77 -12.60 6.94
C SER A 38 4.09 -12.05 5.69
N CYS A 39 3.98 -10.72 5.60
CA CYS A 39 3.37 -10.08 4.42
C CYS A 39 4.27 -10.26 3.20
N TRP A 40 3.67 -10.46 2.02
CA TRP A 40 4.39 -10.61 0.75
C TRP A 40 5.39 -9.45 0.49
N CYS A 41 5.07 -8.25 1.01
CA CYS A 41 5.90 -7.05 0.84
C CYS A 41 7.26 -7.16 1.54
N MET A 42 7.40 -8.02 2.55
CA MET A 42 8.65 -8.22 3.29
C MET A 42 9.72 -8.93 2.46
N THR A 43 9.31 -9.68 1.45
CA THR A 43 10.20 -10.40 0.52
C THR A 43 10.23 -9.76 -0.87
N ALA A 44 9.51 -8.66 -1.07
CA ALA A 44 9.40 -7.99 -2.36
C ALA A 44 10.55 -7.01 -2.60
N SER A 45 10.95 -6.88 -3.85
CA SER A 45 11.83 -5.81 -4.32
C SER A 45 10.98 -4.68 -4.90
N PHE A 46 11.25 -3.46 -4.49
CA PHE A 46 10.53 -2.27 -4.96
C PHE A 46 11.39 -1.48 -5.94
N SER A 47 10.81 -1.08 -7.07
CA SER A 47 11.52 -0.24 -8.05
C SER A 47 11.61 1.22 -7.57
N PRO A 48 12.63 1.98 -7.99
CA PRO A 48 12.69 3.43 -7.75
C PRO A 48 11.50 4.20 -8.31
N GLU A 49 10.96 3.75 -9.44
CA GLU A 49 9.83 4.38 -10.15
C GLU A 49 8.54 4.34 -9.32
N LEU A 50 8.34 3.29 -8.52
CA LEU A 50 7.26 3.23 -7.55
C LEU A 50 7.33 4.42 -6.57
N PHE A 51 8.51 4.67 -6.00
CA PHE A 51 8.69 5.74 -5.01
C PHE A 51 8.52 7.13 -5.62
N ALA A 52 8.80 7.29 -6.92
CA ALA A 52 8.51 8.53 -7.63
C ALA A 52 6.99 8.79 -7.79
N ASN A 53 6.17 7.74 -7.81
CA ASN A 53 4.71 7.83 -7.91
C ASN A 53 4.00 7.83 -6.54
N LEU A 54 4.72 7.49 -5.47
CA LEU A 54 4.16 7.48 -4.12
C LEU A 54 4.37 8.87 -3.47
N PRO A 55 3.31 9.53 -2.98
CA PRO A 55 3.45 10.77 -2.22
C PRO A 55 4.33 10.57 -0.98
N GLU A 56 5.24 11.51 -0.71
CA GLU A 56 6.14 11.46 0.46
C GLU A 56 5.37 11.32 1.79
N SER A 57 4.15 11.87 1.85
CA SER A 57 3.28 11.76 3.01
C SER A 57 2.84 10.32 3.32
N LEU A 58 2.87 9.42 2.34
CA LEU A 58 2.46 8.01 2.40
C LEU A 58 3.66 7.05 2.50
N LEU A 59 4.87 7.52 2.20
CA LEU A 59 6.09 6.72 2.29
C LEU A 59 6.30 6.21 3.72
N GLY A 60 6.44 4.90 3.87
CA GLY A 60 6.57 4.24 5.18
C GLY A 60 5.29 4.22 6.02
N LYS A 61 4.14 4.66 5.48
CA LYS A 61 2.85 4.69 6.19
C LYS A 61 1.75 3.91 5.50
N ALA A 62 1.77 3.82 4.16
CA ALA A 62 0.77 3.09 3.39
C ALA A 62 1.33 1.78 2.83
N CYS A 63 0.52 0.72 2.87
CA CYS A 63 0.83 -0.53 2.17
C CYS A 63 0.52 -0.36 0.68
N ILE A 64 1.40 -0.86 -0.18
CA ILE A 64 1.23 -0.90 -1.64
C ILE A 64 0.87 -2.30 -2.11
N CYS A 65 0.37 -2.48 -3.33
CA CYS A 65 0.08 -3.80 -3.90
C CYS A 65 1.26 -4.38 -4.69
N ALA A 66 1.25 -5.70 -4.91
CA ALA A 66 2.31 -6.40 -5.64
C ALA A 66 2.45 -5.94 -7.10
N ASN A 67 1.36 -5.50 -7.73
CA ASN A 67 1.41 -4.98 -9.11
C ASN A 67 2.19 -3.67 -9.17
N CYS A 68 1.83 -2.68 -8.35
CA CYS A 68 2.57 -1.42 -8.31
C CYS A 68 4.02 -1.62 -7.86
N ALA A 69 4.28 -2.55 -6.94
CA ALA A 69 5.64 -2.89 -6.51
C ALA A 69 6.54 -3.38 -7.66
N ARG A 70 5.96 -4.10 -8.63
CA ARG A 70 6.65 -4.60 -9.83
C ARG A 70 6.77 -3.56 -10.96
N GLY A 71 6.19 -2.37 -10.79
CA GLY A 71 6.17 -1.34 -11.83
C GLY A 71 4.97 -1.45 -12.79
N ASP A 72 3.95 -2.27 -12.49
CA ASP A 72 2.66 -2.24 -13.17
C ASP A 72 1.84 -1.04 -12.68
N LEU A 73 2.41 0.15 -12.85
CA LEU A 73 1.76 1.41 -12.52
C LEU A 73 0.67 1.69 -13.55
N PRO A 74 -0.49 2.22 -13.13
CA PRO A 74 -1.51 2.62 -14.08
C PRO A 74 -0.93 3.70 -15.01
N SER A 75 -0.82 3.37 -16.30
CA SER A 75 -0.52 4.33 -17.35
C SER A 75 -1.65 5.35 -17.39
N THR A 76 -1.33 6.62 -17.13
CA THR A 76 -2.24 7.76 -17.24
C THR A 76 -2.97 7.79 -18.58
#